data_AF-A0A4W5LEH5-F1
#
_entry.id   AF-A0A4W5LEH5-F1
#
_cell.length_a   1.000
_cell.length_b   1.000
_cell.length_c   1.000
_cell.angle_alpha   90.00
_cell.angle_beta   90.00
_cell.angle_gamma   90.00
#
_symmetry.space_group_name_H-M   'P 1'
#
loop_
_entity.id
_entity.type
_entity.pdbx_description
1 polymer ?
#
loop_
_entity_poly.entity_id
_entity_poly.type
_entity_poly.pdbx_seq_one_letter_code
_entity_poly.pdbx_strand_id
1 'polypeptide(L)'
;MQVQDFLLRSQGDVGNSSHGVRLRQACVLFVQSGVQLLPVFTQLAAALGNSSLVRANFTQPNHSRSQLQQWGLNHGTGEPLQSGGSGELFGSGEAQEEALWWGQRLQMALVNTVNFRGVWQKQFLFTDTQNLPFTLSDGSTIKVPMMHQATEVNFGQFRTSSDQRYTVLELPYLGRSLSLLVALPSDRKTPLSSLESQLTPRAVATWDTGLRRTKMDVFLPR
;
A
#
# COMPACT_ATOMS: atom_id res chain seq x y z
N MET A 1 1.48 18.97 13.16
CA MET A 1 0.43 18.11 12.57
C MET A 1 0.58 16.75 13.22
N GLN A 2 -0.32 16.40 14.15
CA GLN A 2 -0.21 15.18 14.95
C GLN A 2 -0.57 13.96 14.09
N VAL A 3 0.14 12.85 14.29
CA VAL A 3 -0.09 11.56 13.59
C VAL A 3 -1.52 11.06 13.79
N GLN A 4 -2.15 11.41 14.93
CA GLN A 4 -3.56 11.13 15.20
C GLN A 4 -4.51 11.81 14.22
N ASP A 5 -4.27 13.07 13.84
CA ASP A 5 -5.14 13.77 12.88
C ASP A 5 -5.07 13.14 11.49
N PHE A 6 -3.91 12.62 11.09
CA PHE A 6 -3.76 11.93 9.81
C PHE A 6 -4.50 10.58 9.81
N LEU A 7 -4.36 9.79 10.87
CA LEU A 7 -5.08 8.52 11.02
C LEU A 7 -6.59 8.70 11.14
N LEU A 8 -7.05 9.79 11.76
CA LEU A 8 -8.47 10.13 11.83
C LEU A 8 -9.00 10.64 10.49
N ARG A 9 -8.20 11.38 9.70
CA ARG A 9 -8.58 11.85 8.35
C ARG A 9 -8.57 10.74 7.30
N SER A 10 -7.68 9.74 7.39
CA SER A 10 -7.75 8.57 6.50
C SER A 10 -8.95 7.67 6.79
N GLN A 11 -9.52 7.80 8.00
CA GLN A 11 -10.66 7.01 8.47
C GLN A 11 -12.00 7.76 8.40
N GLY A 12 -11.98 9.10 8.37
CA GLY A 12 -13.14 9.95 8.13
C GLY A 12 -13.49 10.02 6.65
N ASP A 13 -14.35 9.11 6.21
CA ASP A 13 -15.24 9.31 5.06
C ASP A 13 -14.63 9.79 3.73
N VAL A 14 -13.64 9.05 3.21
CA VAL A 14 -13.41 8.98 1.75
C VAL A 14 -14.22 7.81 1.13
N GLY A 15 -15.06 7.16 1.95
CA GLY A 15 -15.55 5.80 1.70
C GLY A 15 -17.02 5.67 1.33
N ASN A 16 -17.86 6.70 1.45
CA ASN A 16 -19.29 6.56 1.15
C ASN A 16 -19.74 7.25 -0.14
N SER A 17 -19.00 7.02 -1.22
CA SER A 17 -19.55 7.21 -2.57
C SER A 17 -19.60 5.86 -3.27
N SER A 18 -20.80 5.45 -3.67
CA SER A 18 -21.16 4.31 -4.52
C SER A 18 -20.47 4.28 -5.91
N HIS A 19 -19.39 5.03 -6.09
CA HIS A 19 -18.74 5.29 -7.38
C HIS A 19 -17.23 5.01 -7.28
N GLY A 20 -16.86 3.75 -7.50
CA GLY A 20 -15.56 3.36 -8.04
C GLY A 20 -14.34 3.29 -7.13
N VAL A 21 -14.37 3.82 -5.90
CA VAL A 21 -13.22 3.75 -4.98
C VAL A 21 -13.63 3.22 -3.61
N ARG A 22 -12.85 2.27 -3.09
CA ARG A 22 -13.02 1.67 -1.76
C ARG A 22 -11.67 1.58 -1.08
N LEU A 23 -11.50 2.30 0.02
CA LEU A 23 -10.37 2.17 0.93
C LEU A 23 -10.88 1.62 2.26
N ARG A 24 -10.30 0.51 2.72
CA ARG A 24 -10.56 -0.05 4.05
C ARG A 24 -9.25 -0.12 4.80
N GLN A 25 -9.25 0.39 6.02
CA GLN A 25 -8.14 0.26 6.94
C GLN A 25 -8.65 -0.38 8.22
N ALA A 26 -7.87 -1.29 8.78
CA ALA A 26 -8.15 -1.87 10.09
C ALA A 26 -6.84 -2.05 10.87
N CYS A 27 -6.89 -1.77 12.15
CA CYS A 27 -5.81 -2.01 13.09
C CYS A 27 -6.28 -2.98 14.16
N VAL A 28 -5.39 -3.81 14.69
CA VAL A 28 -5.69 -4.72 15.79
C VAL A 28 -4.46 -4.91 16.66
N LEU A 29 -4.67 -4.86 17.96
CA LEU A 29 -3.66 -5.19 18.95
C LEU A 29 -3.93 -6.59 19.49
N PHE A 30 -3.05 -7.53 19.14
CA PHE A 30 -3.05 -8.86 19.72
C PHE A 30 -2.21 -8.88 20.99
N VAL A 31 -2.72 -9.54 22.03
CA VAL A 31 -2.09 -9.61 23.35
C VAL A 31 -2.11 -11.05 23.84
N GLN A 32 -0.99 -11.51 24.40
CA GLN A 32 -0.85 -12.85 24.96
C GLN A 32 -1.86 -13.08 26.08
N SER A 33 -2.59 -14.19 26.01
CA SER A 33 -3.45 -14.65 27.10
C SER A 33 -2.67 -14.75 28.41
N GLY A 34 -3.18 -14.08 29.45
CA GLY A 34 -2.55 -14.02 30.78
C GLY A 34 -1.76 -12.74 31.05
N VAL A 35 -1.43 -11.95 30.02
CA VAL A 35 -0.82 -10.63 30.22
C VAL A 35 -1.88 -9.62 30.65
N GLN A 36 -1.65 -8.95 31.77
CA GLN A 36 -2.50 -7.85 32.23
C GLN A 36 -1.96 -6.52 31.73
N LEU A 37 -2.78 -5.83 30.95
CA LEU A 37 -2.50 -4.48 30.49
C LEU A 37 -3.09 -3.47 31.47
N LEU A 38 -2.45 -2.31 31.57
CA LEU A 38 -3.01 -1.20 32.34
C LEU A 38 -4.37 -0.80 31.75
N PRO A 39 -5.39 -0.50 32.59
CA PRO A 39 -6.70 -0.09 32.10
C PRO A 39 -6.65 1.13 31.18
N VAL A 40 -5.84 2.12 31.53
CA VAL A 40 -5.63 3.34 30.73
C VAL A 40 -5.05 3.00 29.36
N PHE A 41 -4.07 2.10 29.30
CA PHE A 41 -3.50 1.64 28.03
C PHE A 41 -4.54 0.91 27.18
N THR A 42 -5.34 0.04 27.79
CA THR A 42 -6.40 -0.72 27.11
C THR A 42 -7.44 0.22 26.50
N GLN A 43 -7.84 1.26 27.25
CA GLN A 43 -8.78 2.27 26.78
C GLN A 43 -8.22 3.08 25.61
N LEU A 44 -6.96 3.50 25.69
CA LEU A 44 -6.29 4.24 24.61
C LEU A 44 -6.04 3.36 23.37
N ALA A 45 -5.67 2.10 23.56
CA ALA A 45 -5.45 1.17 22.46
C ALA A 45 -6.74 0.86 21.70
N ALA A 46 -7.87 0.70 22.40
CA ALA A 46 -9.18 0.55 21.76
C ALA A 46 -9.64 1.82 21.04
N ALA A 47 -9.24 3.00 21.52
CA ALA A 47 -9.54 4.29 20.88
C ALA A 47 -8.65 4.59 19.67
N LEU A 48 -7.51 3.90 19.51
CA LEU A 48 -6.59 4.14 18.39
C LEU A 48 -7.20 3.56 17.10
N GLY A 49 -7.70 4.41 16.21
CA GLY A 49 -8.04 4.01 14.84
C GLY A 49 -9.09 2.89 14.71
N ASN A 50 -10.10 2.87 15.59
CA ASN A 50 -11.09 1.78 15.74
C ASN A 50 -10.44 0.40 15.91
N SER A 51 -9.27 0.34 16.54
CA SER A 51 -8.55 -0.92 16.73
C SER A 51 -9.32 -1.84 17.65
N SER A 52 -9.44 -3.11 17.25
CA SER A 52 -9.85 -4.15 18.18
C SER A 52 -8.67 -4.58 19.04
N LEU A 53 -8.92 -4.85 20.32
CA LEU A 53 -7.99 -5.57 21.16
C LEU A 53 -8.41 -7.03 21.20
N VAL A 54 -7.51 -7.92 20.81
CA VAL A 54 -7.78 -9.35 20.71
C VAL A 54 -6.78 -10.10 21.57
N ARG A 55 -7.28 -11.00 22.41
CA ARG A 55 -6.40 -11.92 23.12
C ARG A 55 -6.08 -13.12 22.24
N ALA A 56 -4.81 -13.43 22.11
CA ALA A 56 -4.28 -14.57 21.38
C ALA A 56 -3.38 -15.39 22.28
N ASN A 57 -3.32 -16.69 22.04
CA ASN A 57 -2.39 -17.57 22.73
C ASN A 57 -1.21 -17.90 21.81
N PHE A 58 -0.17 -17.07 21.85
CA PHE A 58 1.04 -17.22 21.04
C PHE A 58 1.87 -18.46 21.40
N THR A 59 1.56 -19.14 22.51
CA THR A 59 2.12 -20.48 22.78
C THR A 59 1.58 -21.56 21.83
N GLN A 60 0.46 -21.28 21.14
CA GLN A 60 -0.15 -22.11 20.11
C GLN A 60 -0.10 -21.37 18.75
N PRO A 61 1.05 -21.39 18.05
CA PRO A 61 1.29 -20.56 16.87
C PRO A 61 0.31 -20.85 15.73
N ASN A 62 -0.09 -22.10 15.52
CA ASN A 62 -1.05 -22.46 14.47
C ASN A 62 -2.43 -21.85 14.70
N HIS A 63 -2.90 -21.83 15.95
CA HIS A 63 -4.17 -21.23 16.34
C HIS A 63 -4.11 -19.69 16.28
N SER A 64 -3.01 -19.10 16.72
CA SER A 64 -2.83 -17.64 16.63
C SER A 64 -2.76 -17.17 15.17
N ARG A 65 -2.11 -17.94 14.29
CA ARG A 65 -2.02 -17.66 12.86
C ARG A 65 -3.38 -17.74 12.17
N SER A 66 -4.20 -18.76 12.47
CA SER A 66 -5.54 -18.87 11.90
C SER A 66 -6.46 -17.73 12.36
N GLN A 67 -6.36 -17.32 13.63
CA GLN A 67 -7.11 -16.18 14.18
C GLN A 67 -6.71 -14.85 13.51
N LEU A 68 -5.42 -14.64 13.27
CA LEU A 68 -4.87 -13.50 12.52
C LEU A 68 -5.38 -13.48 11.08
N GLN A 69 -5.30 -14.61 10.38
CA GLN A 69 -5.79 -14.75 9.01
C GLN A 69 -7.29 -14.45 8.94
N GLN A 70 -8.09 -15.06 9.81
CA GLN A 70 -9.53 -14.85 9.85
C GLN A 70 -9.90 -13.40 10.17
N TRP A 71 -9.19 -12.74 11.08
CA TRP A 71 -9.36 -11.30 11.33
C TRP A 71 -9.05 -10.49 10.06
N GLY A 72 -7.94 -10.79 9.38
CA GLY A 72 -7.57 -10.17 8.11
C GLY A 72 -8.64 -10.33 7.03
N LEU A 73 -9.32 -11.49 6.96
CA LEU A 73 -10.42 -11.75 6.03
C LEU A 73 -11.68 -10.97 6.37
N ASN A 74 -12.05 -10.93 7.66
CA ASN A 74 -13.27 -10.24 8.11
C ASN A 74 -13.16 -8.71 7.93
N HIS A 75 -11.96 -8.16 8.11
CA HIS A 75 -11.71 -6.73 7.98
C HIS A 75 -11.15 -6.33 6.60
N GLY A 76 -10.73 -7.30 5.80
CA GLY A 76 -10.30 -7.16 4.41
C GLY A 76 -11.41 -7.44 3.40
N THR A 77 -11.03 -7.78 2.17
CA THR A 77 -11.92 -8.37 1.17
C THR A 77 -12.16 -9.82 1.56
N GLY A 78 -13.39 -10.33 1.47
CA GLY A 78 -13.75 -11.73 1.78
C GLY A 78 -13.12 -12.81 0.88
N GLU A 79 -12.00 -12.49 0.23
CA GLU A 79 -11.13 -13.43 -0.48
C GLU A 79 -10.05 -13.91 0.51
N PRO A 80 -9.77 -15.23 0.59
CA PRO A 80 -8.59 -15.76 1.28
C PRO A 80 -7.35 -14.96 0.90
N LEU A 81 -6.47 -14.63 1.86
CA LEU A 81 -5.16 -13.99 1.63
C LEU A 81 -4.19 -14.86 0.78
N GLN A 82 -4.69 -15.78 -0.05
CA GLN A 82 -3.93 -16.80 -0.77
C GLN A 82 -3.80 -16.56 -2.28
N SER A 83 -4.41 -15.53 -2.89
CA SER A 83 -4.13 -15.29 -4.32
C SER A 83 -4.30 -13.83 -4.74
N GLY A 84 -3.17 -13.18 -5.05
CA GLY A 84 -3.14 -12.17 -6.11
C GLY A 84 -2.89 -10.71 -5.73
N GLY A 85 -2.63 -10.35 -4.47
CA GLY A 85 -2.31 -8.96 -4.15
C GLY A 85 -1.76 -8.80 -2.75
N SER A 86 -0.48 -8.41 -2.68
CA SER A 86 0.35 -8.33 -1.48
C SER A 86 0.58 -9.70 -0.83
N GLY A 87 1.85 -10.06 -0.72
CA GLY A 87 2.29 -11.32 -0.13
C GLY A 87 1.64 -11.58 1.22
N GLU A 88 1.59 -12.87 1.56
CA GLU A 88 1.37 -13.32 2.92
C GLU A 88 2.02 -12.33 3.90
N LEU A 89 1.29 -11.95 4.98
CA LEU A 89 1.88 -11.18 6.10
C LEU A 89 3.16 -11.83 6.67
N PHE A 90 3.43 -13.06 6.26
CA PHE A 90 4.62 -13.84 6.49
C PHE A 90 5.27 -14.06 5.12
N GLY A 91 6.33 -13.31 4.79
CA GLY A 91 6.93 -13.32 3.45
C GLY A 91 7.04 -14.74 2.86
N SER A 92 6.56 -14.91 1.64
CA SER A 92 6.68 -16.16 0.88
C SER A 92 8.10 -16.38 0.31
N GLY A 93 9.10 -15.75 0.92
CA GLY A 93 10.53 -16.01 0.73
C GLY A 93 11.09 -16.50 2.06
N GLU A 94 11.56 -17.74 2.09
CA GLU A 94 12.23 -18.36 3.25
C GLU A 94 11.35 -18.51 4.52
N ALA A 95 10.09 -18.91 4.34
CA ALA A 95 9.08 -19.12 5.39
C ALA A 95 9.30 -20.33 6.33
N GLN A 96 10.54 -20.76 6.59
CA GLN A 96 10.82 -21.78 7.62
C GLN A 96 11.73 -21.29 8.75
N GLU A 97 12.58 -20.28 8.55
CA GLU A 97 13.42 -19.76 9.65
C GLU A 97 12.79 -18.56 10.37
N GLU A 98 12.03 -17.69 9.68
CA GLU A 98 11.33 -16.58 10.34
C GLU A 98 10.05 -17.00 11.10
N ALA A 99 9.51 -18.20 10.87
CA ALA A 99 8.39 -18.70 11.67
C ALA A 99 8.79 -19.03 13.13
N LEU A 100 10.10 -19.04 13.45
CA LEU A 100 10.64 -19.43 14.75
C LEU A 100 10.63 -18.30 15.81
N TRP A 101 10.49 -17.01 15.44
CA TRP A 101 10.51 -15.92 16.43
C TRP A 101 9.18 -15.67 17.15
N TRP A 102 8.06 -16.21 16.64
CA TRP A 102 6.78 -16.25 17.37
C TRP A 102 6.82 -17.28 18.53
N GLY A 103 7.88 -18.09 18.61
CA GLY A 103 8.13 -19.07 19.65
C GLY A 103 8.47 -18.45 21.00
N GLN A 104 7.60 -18.71 21.99
CA GLN A 104 7.80 -18.61 23.45
C GLN A 104 7.96 -17.23 24.12
N ARG A 105 8.06 -16.10 23.39
CA ARG A 105 8.17 -14.77 24.06
C ARG A 105 7.31 -13.64 23.52
N LEU A 106 6.53 -13.85 22.45
CA LEU A 106 5.69 -12.77 21.95
C LEU A 106 4.56 -12.47 22.96
N GLN A 107 4.56 -11.23 23.46
CA GLN A 107 3.53 -10.77 24.39
C GLN A 107 2.47 -9.90 23.71
N MET A 108 2.83 -9.17 22.67
CA MET A 108 1.94 -8.29 21.92
C MET A 108 2.36 -8.16 20.47
N ALA A 109 1.38 -7.98 19.57
CA ALA A 109 1.59 -7.64 18.17
C ALA A 109 0.55 -6.61 17.72
N LEU A 110 0.99 -5.52 17.10
CA LEU A 110 0.12 -4.55 16.45
C LEU A 110 0.11 -4.83 14.95
N VAL A 111 -1.06 -5.15 14.42
CA VAL A 111 -1.24 -5.47 12.99
C VAL A 111 -2.12 -4.40 12.37
N ASN A 112 -1.69 -3.86 11.24
CA ASN A 112 -2.44 -2.90 10.43
C ASN A 112 -2.63 -3.48 9.03
N THR A 113 -3.85 -3.38 8.51
CA THR A 113 -4.19 -3.77 7.14
C THR A 113 -4.78 -2.57 6.42
N VAL A 114 -4.32 -2.36 5.19
CA VAL A 114 -4.85 -1.34 4.29
C VAL A 114 -5.22 -2.05 2.99
N ASN A 115 -6.50 -1.99 2.63
CA ASN A 115 -7.03 -2.57 1.41
C ASN A 115 -7.62 -1.46 0.56
N PHE A 116 -7.08 -1.31 -0.64
CA PHE A 116 -7.53 -0.31 -1.59
C PHE A 116 -8.00 -0.99 -2.87
N ARG A 117 -9.21 -0.64 -3.31
CA ARG A 117 -9.74 -0.98 -4.62
C ARG A 117 -10.24 0.29 -5.29
N GLY A 118 -9.60 0.67 -6.38
CA GLY A 118 -9.98 1.80 -7.20
C GLY A 118 -10.27 1.39 -8.63
N VAL A 119 -11.26 2.02 -9.22
CA VAL A 119 -11.52 2.00 -10.66
C VAL A 119 -10.84 3.22 -11.26
N TRP A 120 -10.02 3.07 -12.30
CA TRP A 120 -9.39 4.20 -12.97
C TRP A 120 -10.44 5.18 -13.51
N GLN A 121 -10.18 6.49 -13.41
CA GLN A 121 -11.03 7.51 -14.02
C GLN A 121 -11.08 7.37 -15.54
N LYS A 122 -9.96 6.94 -16.14
CA LYS A 122 -9.83 6.53 -17.54
C LYS A 122 -9.21 5.15 -17.55
N GLN A 123 -10.00 4.15 -17.93
CA GLN A 123 -9.61 2.75 -17.84
C GLN A 123 -8.73 2.36 -19.02
N PHE A 124 -7.72 1.54 -18.74
CA PHE A 124 -6.98 0.82 -19.76
C PHE A 124 -7.88 -0.27 -20.36
N LEU A 125 -7.93 -0.36 -21.69
CA LEU A 125 -8.63 -1.44 -22.35
C LEU A 125 -7.79 -2.71 -22.29
N PHE A 126 -8.42 -3.84 -21.96
CA PHE A 126 -7.73 -5.12 -21.91
C PHE A 126 -7.12 -5.49 -23.28
N THR A 127 -7.80 -5.13 -24.37
CA THR A 127 -7.33 -5.36 -25.76
C THR A 127 -6.04 -4.63 -26.10
N ASP A 128 -5.74 -3.54 -25.40
CA ASP A 128 -4.56 -2.72 -25.63
C ASP A 128 -3.37 -3.17 -24.76
N THR A 129 -3.58 -4.18 -23.91
CA THR A 129 -2.50 -4.77 -23.11
C THR A 129 -1.65 -5.69 -23.97
N GLN A 130 -0.33 -5.44 -24.01
CA GLN A 130 0.61 -6.20 -24.81
C GLN A 130 1.84 -6.62 -24.00
N ASN A 131 2.46 -7.75 -24.35
CA ASN A 131 3.68 -8.20 -23.70
C ASN A 131 4.88 -7.38 -24.17
N LEU A 132 5.34 -6.44 -23.33
CA LEU A 132 6.46 -5.54 -23.64
C LEU A 132 7.68 -5.82 -22.73
N PRO A 133 8.90 -5.49 -23.20
CA PRO A 133 10.11 -5.62 -22.39
C PRO A 133 10.07 -4.74 -21.14
N PHE A 134 10.45 -5.30 -20.01
CA PHE A 134 10.63 -4.62 -18.72
C PHE A 134 12.01 -4.99 -18.15
N THR A 135 12.80 -3.97 -17.82
CA THR A 135 14.14 -4.14 -17.27
C THR A 135 14.09 -4.26 -15.75
N LEU A 136 14.63 -5.35 -15.22
CA LEU A 136 14.73 -5.61 -13.79
C LEU A 136 15.90 -4.84 -13.18
N SER A 137 15.96 -4.81 -11.84
CA SER A 137 17.01 -4.11 -11.09
C SER A 137 18.42 -4.67 -11.34
N ASP A 138 18.53 -5.93 -11.73
CA ASP A 138 19.79 -6.59 -12.10
C ASP A 138 20.23 -6.30 -13.56
N GLY A 139 19.44 -5.53 -14.30
CA GLY A 139 19.68 -5.19 -15.71
C GLY A 139 19.17 -6.23 -16.71
N SER A 140 18.69 -7.39 -16.25
CA SER A 140 18.04 -8.36 -17.13
C SER A 140 16.68 -7.83 -17.63
N THR A 141 16.18 -8.38 -18.73
CA THR A 141 14.92 -7.93 -19.34
C THR A 141 13.96 -9.09 -19.52
N ILE A 142 12.76 -8.94 -19.00
CA ILE A 142 11.65 -9.89 -19.13
C ILE A 142 10.52 -9.29 -19.94
N LYS A 143 9.60 -10.10 -20.47
CA LYS A 143 8.36 -9.60 -21.07
C LYS A 143 7.24 -9.62 -20.04
N VAL A 144 6.56 -8.50 -19.85
CA VAL A 144 5.43 -8.37 -18.92
C VAL A 144 4.19 -7.86 -19.67
N PRO A 145 2.97 -8.23 -19.24
CA PRO A 145 1.76 -7.61 -19.73
C PRO A 145 1.77 -6.12 -19.37
N MET A 146 1.89 -5.27 -20.39
CA MET A 146 1.94 -3.83 -20.27
C MET A 146 0.61 -3.25 -20.75
N MET A 147 -0.12 -2.61 -19.85
CA MET A 147 -1.32 -1.86 -20.22
C MET A 147 -0.91 -0.60 -21.00
N HIS A 148 -1.69 -0.22 -22.01
CA HIS A 148 -1.45 0.98 -22.81
C HIS A 148 -2.72 1.83 -22.92
N GLN A 149 -2.56 3.15 -22.86
CA GLN A 149 -3.58 4.09 -23.29
C GLN A 149 -2.94 5.40 -23.76
N ALA A 150 -3.47 5.99 -24.83
CA ALA A 150 -3.15 7.35 -25.24
C ALA A 150 -4.17 8.31 -24.61
N THR A 151 -3.75 9.13 -23.63
CA THR A 151 -4.70 10.01 -22.93
C THR A 151 -4.06 11.26 -22.33
N GLU A 152 -4.91 12.22 -21.98
CA GLU A 152 -4.51 13.36 -21.13
C GLU A 152 -4.38 12.94 -19.68
N VAL A 153 -3.19 13.17 -19.14
CA VAL A 153 -2.81 12.90 -17.75
C VAL A 153 -2.08 14.09 -17.17
N ASN A 154 -2.01 14.16 -15.84
CA ASN A 154 -1.25 15.18 -15.14
C ASN A 154 0.21 14.71 -15.03
N PHE A 155 1.14 15.48 -15.56
CA PHE A 155 2.55 15.11 -15.66
C PHE A 155 3.47 16.28 -15.33
N GLY A 156 4.62 16.00 -14.74
CA GLY A 156 5.63 17.00 -14.40
C GLY A 156 7.03 16.42 -14.33
N GLN A 157 8.01 17.30 -14.51
CA GLN A 157 9.44 17.00 -14.37
C GLN A 157 9.99 17.74 -13.16
N PHE A 158 10.76 17.02 -12.34
CA PHE A 158 11.29 17.49 -11.08
C PHE A 158 12.76 17.12 -10.96
N ARG A 159 13.42 17.69 -9.96
CA ARG A 159 14.83 17.46 -9.65
C ARG A 159 15.00 17.09 -8.20
N THR A 160 15.90 16.16 -7.94
CA THR A 160 16.35 15.84 -6.58
C THR A 160 17.25 16.95 -6.05
N SER A 161 17.60 16.89 -4.76
CA SER A 161 18.64 17.76 -4.17
C SER A 161 20.03 17.57 -4.79
N SER A 162 20.28 16.42 -5.44
CA SER A 162 21.50 16.11 -6.20
C SER A 162 21.41 16.48 -7.69
N ASP A 163 20.43 17.29 -8.08
CA ASP A 163 20.16 17.72 -9.46
C ASP A 163 19.82 16.58 -10.44
N GLN A 164 19.43 15.41 -9.94
CA GLN A 164 18.97 14.30 -10.78
C GLN A 164 17.52 14.53 -11.20
N ARG A 165 17.24 14.38 -12.50
CA ARG A 165 15.90 14.57 -13.06
C ARG A 165 15.03 13.33 -12.89
N TYR A 166 13.79 13.55 -12.49
CA TYR A 166 12.76 12.53 -12.45
C TYR A 166 11.42 13.09 -12.94
N THR A 167 10.56 12.19 -13.38
CA THR A 167 9.22 12.50 -13.87
C THR A 167 8.18 11.98 -12.90
N VAL A 168 7.09 12.71 -12.74
CA VAL A 168 5.93 12.27 -11.98
C VAL A 168 4.71 12.31 -12.89
N LEU A 169 3.96 11.22 -12.87
CA LEU A 169 2.69 11.04 -13.58
C LEU A 169 1.59 10.80 -12.55
N GLU A 170 0.44 11.44 -12.71
CA GLU A 170 -0.74 11.17 -11.91
C GLU A 170 -1.84 10.49 -12.74
N LEU A 171 -2.34 9.38 -12.21
CA LEU A 171 -3.47 8.61 -12.74
C LEU A 171 -4.63 8.64 -11.74
N PRO A 172 -5.66 9.47 -11.96
CA PRO A 172 -6.79 9.57 -11.03
C PRO A 172 -7.69 8.33 -11.08
N TYR A 173 -8.23 7.96 -9.93
CA TYR A 173 -9.33 7.01 -9.82
C TYR A 173 -10.68 7.71 -10.03
N LEU A 174 -11.73 6.93 -10.30
CA LEU A 174 -13.08 7.41 -10.48
C LEU A 174 -13.53 8.21 -9.25
N GLY A 175 -14.15 9.36 -9.49
CA GLY A 175 -14.54 10.29 -8.43
C GLY A 175 -13.43 11.29 -8.04
N ARG A 176 -12.18 11.07 -8.49
CA ARG A 176 -11.03 11.98 -8.33
C ARG A 176 -10.67 12.34 -6.87
N SER A 177 -11.18 11.59 -5.90
CA SER A 177 -10.81 11.73 -4.48
C SER A 177 -9.45 11.10 -4.18
N LEU A 178 -9.03 10.13 -4.99
CA LEU A 178 -7.73 9.46 -4.91
C LEU A 178 -7.10 9.35 -6.31
N SER A 179 -5.77 9.35 -6.35
CA SER A 179 -4.97 9.16 -7.56
C SER A 179 -3.71 8.34 -7.25
N LEU A 180 -3.19 7.64 -8.26
CA LEU A 180 -1.87 7.01 -8.22
C LEU A 180 -0.84 8.00 -8.76
N LEU A 181 0.18 8.30 -7.97
CA LEU A 181 1.36 9.05 -8.39
C LEU A 181 2.49 8.06 -8.72
N VAL A 182 2.99 8.13 -9.96
CA VAL A 182 4.09 7.30 -10.45
C VAL A 182 5.30 8.19 -10.66
N ALA A 183 6.32 8.02 -9.83
CA ALA A 183 7.59 8.74 -9.92
C ALA A 183 8.69 7.83 -10.49
N LEU A 184 9.38 8.28 -11.53
CA LEU A 184 10.41 7.51 -12.22
C LEU A 184 11.63 8.38 -12.55
N PRO A 185 12.86 7.86 -12.41
CA PRO A 185 14.04 8.56 -12.88
C PRO A 185 13.96 8.83 -14.39
N SER A 186 14.38 10.02 -14.83
CA SER A 186 14.34 10.34 -16.27
C SER A 186 15.41 9.60 -17.08
N ASP A 187 16.51 9.19 -16.44
CA ASP A 187 17.54 8.34 -17.04
C ASP A 187 17.40 6.91 -16.52
N ARG A 188 17.30 5.94 -17.43
CA ARG A 188 17.20 4.50 -17.14
C ARG A 188 18.39 3.95 -16.37
N LYS A 189 19.56 4.59 -16.45
CA LYS A 189 20.76 4.19 -15.70
C LYS A 189 20.72 4.65 -14.24
N THR A 190 19.84 5.60 -13.91
CA THR A 190 19.71 6.11 -12.54
C THR A 190 18.92 5.09 -11.71
N PRO A 191 19.48 4.58 -10.60
CA PRO A 191 18.78 3.61 -9.77
C PRO A 191 17.57 4.25 -9.09
N LEU A 192 16.50 3.48 -8.91
CA LEU A 192 15.28 3.97 -8.26
C LEU A 192 15.53 4.41 -6.81
N SER A 193 16.50 3.79 -6.13
CA SER A 193 16.91 4.15 -4.76
C SER A 193 17.36 5.61 -4.62
N SER A 194 17.82 6.24 -5.70
CA SER A 194 18.15 7.69 -5.69
C SER A 194 16.93 8.58 -5.43
N LEU A 195 15.71 8.10 -5.74
CA LEU A 195 14.46 8.83 -5.53
C LEU A 195 13.79 8.54 -4.19
N GLU A 196 14.18 7.50 -3.47
CA GLU A 196 13.54 7.13 -2.20
C GLU A 196 13.61 8.26 -1.18
N SER A 197 14.74 8.96 -1.11
CA SER A 197 14.93 10.15 -0.26
C SER A 197 14.00 11.31 -0.59
N GLN A 198 13.44 11.34 -1.80
CA GLN A 198 12.53 12.39 -2.27
C GLN A 198 11.07 12.10 -1.92
N LEU A 199 10.73 10.88 -1.50
CA LEU A 199 9.36 10.47 -1.15
C LEU A 199 8.92 11.04 0.21
N THR A 200 8.93 12.37 0.32
CA THR A 200 8.51 13.11 1.50
C THR A 200 7.13 13.74 1.27
N PRO A 201 6.34 13.99 2.34
CA PRO A 201 5.06 14.69 2.20
C PRO A 201 5.19 16.06 1.52
N ARG A 202 6.32 16.75 1.73
CA ARG A 202 6.61 18.04 1.09
C ARG A 202 6.81 17.88 -0.41
N ALA A 203 7.54 16.86 -0.86
CA ALA A 203 7.73 16.60 -2.28
C ALA A 203 6.40 16.25 -2.96
N VAL A 204 5.59 15.40 -2.33
CA VAL A 204 4.25 15.05 -2.85
C VAL A 204 3.36 16.29 -2.99
N ALA A 205 3.37 17.20 -2.01
CA ALA A 205 2.65 18.47 -2.11
C ALA A 205 3.19 19.38 -3.24
N THR A 206 4.51 19.37 -3.47
CA THR A 206 5.11 20.06 -4.62
C THR A 206 4.66 19.45 -5.94
N TRP A 207 4.53 18.12 -6.01
CA TRP A 207 4.03 17.45 -7.22
C TRP A 207 2.60 17.87 -7.53
N ASP A 208 1.70 17.83 -6.55
CA ASP A 208 0.28 18.20 -6.70
C ASP A 208 0.08 19.57 -7.39
N THR A 209 0.93 20.55 -7.09
CA THR A 209 0.88 21.89 -7.70
C THR A 209 1.72 22.03 -8.99
N GLY A 210 2.69 21.13 -9.18
CA GLY A 210 3.66 21.16 -10.29
C GLY A 210 3.24 20.39 -11.54
N LEU A 211 2.26 19.48 -11.44
CA LEU A 211 1.80 18.70 -12.58
C LEU A 211 0.98 19.55 -13.57
N ARG A 212 1.06 19.19 -14.86
CA ARG A 212 0.33 19.84 -15.95
C ARG A 212 -0.34 18.80 -16.83
N ARG A 213 -1.55 19.11 -17.30
CA ARG A 213 -2.28 18.26 -18.24
C ARG A 213 -1.51 18.13 -19.55
N THR A 214 -1.16 16.91 -19.90
CA THR A 214 -0.34 16.58 -21.06
C THR A 214 -0.91 15.34 -21.75
N LYS A 215 -1.05 15.38 -23.08
CA LYS A 215 -1.40 14.20 -23.89
C LYS A 215 -0.16 13.32 -24.03
N MET A 216 -0.27 12.05 -23.67
CA MET A 216 0.82 11.09 -23.84
C MET A 216 0.32 9.65 -23.94
N ASP A 217 1.19 8.79 -24.46
CA ASP A 217 1.06 7.34 -24.36
C ASP A 217 1.54 6.89 -22.98
N VAL A 218 0.62 6.33 -22.19
CA VAL A 218 0.90 5.78 -20.88
C VAL A 218 1.02 4.27 -21.00
N PHE A 219 2.19 3.76 -20.61
CA PHE A 219 2.46 2.33 -20.48
C PHE A 219 2.64 2.00 -19.00
N LEU A 220 1.87 1.04 -18.48
CA LEU A 220 1.92 0.65 -17.08
C LEU A 220 1.89 -0.88 -16.97
N PRO A 221 2.86 -1.52 -16.28
CA PRO A 221 2.78 -2.96 -16.01
C PRO A 221 1.47 -3.31 -15.32
N ARG A 222 0.83 -4.39 -15.76
CA ARG A 222 -0.47 -4.82 -15.25
C ARG A 222 -0.39 -5.47 -13.87
#